data_AF-A0A922LR63-F1
#
_entry.id   AF-A0A922LR63-F1
#
_cell.length_a   1.000
_cell.length_b   1.000
_cell.length_c   1.000
_cell.angle_alpha   90.00
_cell.angle_beta   90.00
_cell.angle_gamma   90.00
#
_symmetry.space_group_name_H-M   'P 1'
#
loop_
_entity.id
_entity.type
_entity.pdbx_description
1 polymer ?
#
loop_
_entity_poly.entity_id
_entity_poly.type
_entity_poly.pdbx_seq_one_letter_code
_entity_poly.pdbx_strand_id
1 'polypeptide(L)'
;MMEDKSLRIINLKMVRLISDELKSILDSKTSLSNMTTLLSELTGKNLIALEVMGTDVCSLLHEFIYGSKETSGNILCNPDLFMITSNVGDSLKLAHKIFGNPGGPNFHGAALLKNTTLCVIRPHAVSDGLTGKIWSAITEKGFSVTAASLHRLSKADSADFLEVYKGVVQEYPEMLDHLSSGPCIALEIDIPDPNVDVHQAFREFAGPIDPEIAKYLRPDTLRARFGVNKVKNGIHCTDLPEDTEREVNYFFNNLDK
;
A
#
# COMPACT_ATOMS: atom_id res chain seq x y z
N MET A 1 -9.58 3.20 -11.20
CA MET A 1 -10.79 2.37 -11.36
C MET A 1 -11.68 2.39 -10.11
N MET A 2 -11.25 1.86 -8.97
CA MET A 2 -12.09 1.85 -7.75
C MET A 2 -12.39 3.28 -7.28
N GLU A 3 -11.37 4.13 -7.30
CA GLU A 3 -11.45 5.56 -7.00
C GLU A 3 -12.47 6.28 -7.93
N ASP A 4 -12.57 5.89 -9.21
CA ASP A 4 -13.49 6.49 -10.18
C ASP A 4 -14.97 6.12 -9.95
N LYS A 5 -15.23 5.08 -9.15
CA LYS A 5 -16.57 4.56 -8.84
C LYS A 5 -17.04 4.92 -7.44
N SER A 6 -16.41 5.91 -6.80
CA SER A 6 -16.68 6.31 -5.41
C SER A 6 -16.47 5.18 -4.39
N LEU A 7 -15.70 4.15 -4.75
CA LEU A 7 -15.27 3.11 -3.81
C LEU A 7 -14.02 3.59 -3.09
N ARG A 8 -14.01 3.44 -1.77
CA ARG A 8 -12.89 3.86 -0.93
C ARG A 8 -12.21 2.65 -0.32
N ILE A 9 -10.89 2.59 -0.46
CA ILE A 9 -10.07 1.63 0.28
C ILE A 9 -9.96 2.16 1.71
N ILE A 10 -10.47 1.40 2.67
CA ILE A 10 -10.45 1.79 4.09
C ILE A 10 -9.32 1.11 4.88
N ASN A 11 -8.90 -0.08 4.42
CA ASN A 11 -7.72 -0.80 4.88
C ASN A 11 -7.02 -1.47 3.68
N LEU A 12 -5.69 -1.53 3.73
CA LEU A 12 -4.83 -2.19 2.75
C LEU A 12 -3.70 -2.86 3.51
N LYS A 13 -3.41 -4.12 3.20
CA LYS A 13 -2.23 -4.81 3.72
C LYS A 13 -1.72 -5.81 2.70
N MET A 14 -0.42 -5.78 2.43
CA MET A 14 0.26 -6.84 1.70
C MET A 14 0.68 -7.91 2.71
N VAL A 15 0.27 -9.15 2.45
CA VAL A 15 0.50 -10.29 3.34
C VAL A 15 1.13 -11.42 2.56
N ARG A 16 2.00 -12.18 3.22
CA ARG A 16 2.53 -13.44 2.69
C ARG A 16 1.97 -14.58 3.52
N LEU A 17 1.01 -15.31 2.95
CA LEU A 17 0.30 -16.35 3.69
C LEU A 17 1.01 -17.70 3.58
N ILE A 18 1.18 -18.38 4.72
CA ILE A 18 1.51 -19.81 4.74
C ILE A 18 0.25 -20.66 4.64
N SER A 19 0.40 -21.95 4.31
CA SER A 19 -0.73 -22.85 4.04
C SER A 19 -1.81 -22.86 5.11
N ASP A 20 -1.43 -22.83 6.40
CA ASP A 20 -2.38 -22.89 7.50
C ASP A 20 -3.12 -21.57 7.73
N GLU A 21 -2.46 -20.43 7.50
CA GLU A 21 -3.09 -19.11 7.49
C GLU A 21 -4.09 -18.99 6.34
N LEU A 22 -3.73 -19.48 5.15
CA LEU A 22 -4.62 -19.47 4.00
C LEU A 22 -5.86 -20.32 4.25
N LYS A 23 -5.72 -21.54 4.82
CA LYS A 23 -6.87 -22.37 5.22
C LYS A 23 -7.81 -21.61 6.17
N SER A 24 -7.26 -20.97 7.20
CA SER A 24 -8.03 -20.17 8.16
C SER A 24 -8.82 -19.02 7.51
N ILE A 25 -8.27 -18.44 6.44
CA ILE A 25 -8.95 -17.41 5.63
C ILE A 25 -10.06 -18.01 4.74
N LEU A 26 -9.82 -19.18 4.14
CA LEU A 26 -10.71 -19.83 3.15
C LEU A 26 -11.89 -20.63 3.76
N ASP A 27 -11.92 -20.79 5.08
CA ASP A 27 -12.51 -21.92 5.81
C ASP A 27 -14.06 -22.06 5.86
N SER A 28 -14.83 -21.60 4.86
CA SER A 28 -16.30 -21.83 4.93
C SER A 28 -17.08 -22.05 3.64
N LYS A 29 -16.52 -21.85 2.44
CA LYS A 29 -17.31 -21.96 1.17
C LYS A 29 -16.58 -22.54 -0.04
N THR A 30 -15.29 -22.88 0.09
CA THR A 30 -14.49 -23.37 -1.04
C THR A 30 -14.59 -24.89 -1.13
N SER A 31 -14.92 -25.42 -2.31
CA SER A 31 -14.91 -26.88 -2.54
C SER A 31 -13.51 -27.46 -2.31
N LEU A 32 -13.43 -28.73 -1.88
CA LEU A 32 -12.17 -29.39 -1.55
C LEU A 32 -11.17 -29.39 -2.74
N SER A 33 -11.66 -29.51 -3.98
CA SER A 33 -10.84 -29.48 -5.20
C SER A 33 -10.23 -28.11 -5.45
N ASN A 34 -11.00 -27.04 -5.25
CA ASN A 34 -10.55 -25.67 -5.46
C ASN A 34 -9.58 -25.24 -4.35
N MET A 35 -9.76 -25.77 -3.13
CA MET A 35 -8.89 -25.48 -2.00
C MET A 35 -7.44 -25.91 -2.25
N THR A 36 -7.22 -27.09 -2.82
CA THR A 36 -5.87 -27.61 -3.12
C THR A 36 -5.13 -26.74 -4.14
N THR A 37 -5.82 -26.33 -5.21
CA THR A 37 -5.26 -25.45 -6.24
C THR A 37 -4.96 -24.05 -5.69
N LEU A 38 -5.87 -23.47 -4.91
CA LEU A 38 -5.65 -22.17 -4.27
C LEU A 38 -4.48 -22.21 -3.29
N LEU A 39 -4.35 -23.30 -2.52
CA LEU A 39 -3.21 -23.50 -1.64
C LEU A 39 -1.90 -23.56 -2.43
N SER A 40 -1.82 -24.31 -3.53
CA SER A 40 -0.60 -24.35 -4.34
C SER A 40 -0.28 -23.01 -5.00
N GLU A 41 -1.29 -22.24 -5.39
CA GLU A 41 -1.09 -20.98 -6.11
C GLU A 41 -0.83 -19.78 -5.21
N LEU A 42 -1.35 -19.75 -3.99
CA LEU A 42 -1.27 -18.57 -3.12
C LEU A 42 -0.25 -18.71 -2.00
N THR A 43 0.08 -19.94 -1.59
CA THR A 43 1.01 -20.17 -0.47
C THR A 43 2.39 -19.59 -0.79
N GLY A 44 2.88 -18.75 0.11
CA GLY A 44 4.20 -18.15 0.00
C GLY A 44 4.32 -17.09 -1.09
N LYS A 45 3.24 -16.69 -1.75
CA LYS A 45 3.18 -15.52 -2.63
C LYS A 45 2.73 -14.28 -1.86
N ASN A 46 3.10 -13.10 -2.35
CA ASN A 46 2.61 -11.83 -1.82
C ASN A 46 1.18 -11.59 -2.30
N LEU A 47 0.27 -11.39 -1.37
CA LEU A 47 -1.14 -11.09 -1.64
C LEU A 47 -1.45 -9.68 -1.15
N ILE A 48 -2.33 -8.97 -1.84
CA ILE A 48 -2.83 -7.67 -1.39
C ILE A 48 -4.26 -7.87 -0.90
N ALA A 49 -4.48 -7.65 0.39
CA ALA A 49 -5.80 -7.58 0.98
C ALA A 49 -6.29 -6.13 0.98
N LEU A 50 -7.49 -5.91 0.45
CA LEU A 50 -8.16 -4.62 0.42
C LEU A 50 -9.50 -4.73 1.13
N GLU A 51 -9.76 -3.84 2.09
CA GLU A 51 -11.10 -3.60 2.59
C GLU A 51 -11.67 -2.36 1.92
N VAL A 52 -12.84 -2.52 1.31
CA VAL A 52 -13.43 -1.55 0.40
C VAL A 52 -14.81 -1.15 0.91
N MET A 53 -15.04 0.15 0.97
CA MET A 53 -16.30 0.73 1.44
C MET A 53 -16.95 1.58 0.34
N GLY A 54 -18.26 1.49 0.23
CA GLY A 54 -19.07 2.20 -0.75
C GLY A 54 -20.50 1.67 -0.77
N THR A 55 -21.30 2.15 -1.71
CA THR A 55 -22.64 1.64 -1.98
C THR A 55 -22.54 0.39 -2.87
N ASP A 56 -23.27 -0.67 -2.53
CA ASP A 56 -23.36 -1.91 -3.32
C ASP A 56 -22.01 -2.57 -3.69
N VAL A 57 -20.99 -2.44 -2.81
CA VAL A 57 -19.61 -2.88 -3.08
C VAL A 57 -19.52 -4.34 -3.54
N CYS A 58 -20.17 -5.27 -2.82
CA CYS A 58 -20.11 -6.69 -3.16
C CYS A 58 -20.64 -6.95 -4.58
N SER A 59 -21.76 -6.31 -4.95
CA SER A 59 -22.35 -6.47 -6.28
C SER A 59 -21.48 -5.84 -7.36
N LEU A 60 -20.97 -4.63 -7.11
CA LEU A 60 -20.07 -3.94 -8.05
C LEU A 60 -18.78 -4.73 -8.29
N LEU A 61 -18.11 -5.19 -7.22
CA LEU A 61 -16.90 -6.00 -7.34
C LEU A 61 -17.18 -7.32 -8.06
N HIS A 62 -18.31 -7.96 -7.77
CA HIS A 62 -18.70 -9.19 -8.46
C HIS A 62 -18.94 -8.96 -9.96
N GLU A 63 -19.61 -7.87 -10.33
CA GLU A 63 -19.80 -7.48 -11.73
C GLU A 63 -18.46 -7.17 -12.42
N PHE A 64 -17.54 -6.48 -11.75
CA PHE A 64 -16.21 -6.19 -12.31
C PHE A 64 -15.39 -7.44 -12.58
N ILE A 65 -15.39 -8.37 -11.64
CA ILE A 65 -14.53 -9.56 -11.72
C ILE A 65 -15.16 -10.64 -12.59
N TYR A 66 -16.49 -10.85 -12.49
CA TYR A 66 -17.18 -11.99 -13.11
C TYR A 66 -18.25 -11.61 -14.15
N GLY A 67 -18.58 -10.32 -14.29
CA GLY A 67 -19.74 -9.86 -15.08
C GLY A 67 -19.48 -9.68 -16.57
N SER A 68 -18.23 -9.53 -17.02
CA SER A 68 -17.92 -9.38 -18.45
C SER A 68 -17.54 -10.72 -19.09
N LYS A 69 -18.18 -11.05 -20.22
CA LYS A 69 -17.84 -12.23 -21.05
C LYS A 69 -16.70 -11.94 -22.04
N GLU A 70 -16.24 -10.69 -22.15
CA GLU A 70 -15.11 -10.31 -22.99
C GLU A 70 -13.81 -10.58 -22.24
N THR A 71 -13.36 -11.83 -22.31
CA THR A 71 -12.16 -12.35 -21.64
C THR A 71 -10.85 -12.01 -22.33
N SER A 72 -10.85 -11.34 -23.48
CA SER A 72 -9.61 -11.05 -24.21
C SER A 72 -8.98 -9.73 -23.76
N GLY A 73 -8.20 -9.78 -22.68
CA GLY A 73 -7.16 -8.78 -22.36
C GLY A 73 -7.37 -7.90 -21.14
N ASN A 74 -8.54 -7.92 -20.49
CA ASN A 74 -8.76 -7.17 -19.25
C ASN A 74 -8.43 -8.03 -18.02
N ILE A 75 -7.25 -7.82 -17.45
CA ILE A 75 -6.76 -8.55 -16.26
C ILE A 75 -7.71 -8.45 -15.05
N LEU A 76 -8.55 -7.40 -15.01
CA LEU A 76 -9.50 -7.15 -13.92
C LEU A 76 -10.73 -8.08 -13.95
N CYS A 77 -10.97 -8.77 -15.06
CA CYS A 77 -12.04 -9.77 -15.20
C CYS A 77 -11.51 -11.21 -15.04
N ASN A 78 -10.35 -11.38 -14.39
CA ASN A 78 -9.77 -12.69 -14.15
C ASN A 78 -10.21 -13.25 -12.78
N PRO A 79 -11.06 -14.30 -12.74
CA PRO A 79 -11.55 -14.89 -11.50
C PRO A 79 -10.45 -15.55 -10.66
N ASP A 80 -9.30 -15.88 -11.26
CA ASP A 80 -8.16 -16.51 -10.59
C ASP A 80 -7.25 -15.49 -9.88
N LEU A 81 -7.37 -14.19 -10.20
CA LEU A 81 -6.57 -13.12 -9.61
C LEU A 81 -7.25 -12.44 -8.42
N PHE A 82 -8.57 -12.55 -8.30
CA PHE A 82 -9.35 -11.83 -7.29
C PHE A 82 -10.17 -12.77 -6.42
N MET A 83 -10.07 -12.55 -5.11
CA MET A 83 -10.88 -13.20 -4.10
C MET A 83 -11.78 -12.18 -3.43
N ILE A 84 -13.09 -12.27 -3.65
CA ILE A 84 -14.07 -11.34 -3.05
C ILE A 84 -15.07 -12.06 -2.15
N THR A 85 -15.58 -11.33 -1.18
CA THR A 85 -16.68 -11.79 -0.33
C THR A 85 -18.02 -11.44 -0.97
N SER A 86 -19.00 -12.34 -0.89
CA SER A 86 -20.30 -12.20 -1.56
C SER A 86 -21.35 -11.42 -0.75
N ASN A 87 -21.08 -11.16 0.53
CA ASN A 87 -21.98 -10.43 1.41
C ASN A 87 -21.20 -9.75 2.54
N VAL A 88 -21.81 -8.71 3.09
CA VAL A 88 -21.22 -7.84 4.13
C VAL A 88 -20.81 -8.62 5.39
N GLY A 89 -21.58 -9.63 5.80
CA GLY A 89 -21.27 -10.41 7.00
C GLY A 89 -19.96 -11.19 6.87
N ASP A 90 -19.73 -11.79 5.71
CA ASP A 90 -18.47 -12.47 5.40
C ASP A 90 -17.32 -11.47 5.19
N SER A 91 -17.59 -10.29 4.59
CA SER A 91 -16.62 -9.20 4.46
C SER A 91 -16.09 -8.76 5.83
N LEU A 92 -16.97 -8.53 6.80
CA LEU A 92 -16.60 -8.09 8.15
C LEU A 92 -15.77 -9.14 8.89
N LYS A 93 -16.14 -10.43 8.78
CA LYS A 93 -15.37 -11.53 9.40
C LYS A 93 -13.97 -11.63 8.82
N LEU A 94 -13.84 -11.53 7.49
CA LEU A 94 -12.56 -11.59 6.81
C LEU A 94 -11.71 -10.35 7.12
N ALA A 95 -12.31 -9.16 7.09
CA ALA A 95 -11.65 -7.92 7.46
C ALA A 95 -11.13 -7.98 8.90
N HIS A 96 -11.93 -8.48 9.85
CA HIS A 96 -11.49 -8.68 11.24
C HIS A 96 -10.32 -9.67 11.34
N LYS A 97 -10.30 -10.74 10.55
CA LYS A 97 -9.17 -11.69 10.53
C LYS A 97 -7.88 -11.09 9.98
N ILE A 98 -7.99 -10.25 8.94
CA ILE A 98 -6.83 -9.68 8.23
C ILE A 98 -6.31 -8.40 8.90
N PHE A 99 -7.20 -7.50 9.29
CA PHE A 99 -6.89 -6.15 9.75
C PHE A 99 -7.22 -5.91 11.24
N GLY A 100 -7.99 -6.80 11.87
CA GLY A 100 -8.83 -6.43 13.01
C GLY A 100 -8.25 -6.51 14.41
N ASN A 101 -6.98 -6.87 14.66
CA ASN A 101 -6.51 -6.98 16.04
C ASN A 101 -5.04 -6.61 16.25
N PRO A 102 -4.76 -5.72 17.22
CA PRO A 102 -3.53 -5.79 17.99
C PRO A 102 -3.43 -7.19 18.61
N GLY A 103 -2.40 -7.97 18.25
CA GLY A 103 -2.27 -9.38 18.66
C GLY A 103 -3.18 -10.39 17.93
N GLY A 104 -3.73 -10.04 16.75
CA GLY A 104 -4.30 -11.00 15.81
C GLY A 104 -3.22 -11.93 15.22
N PRO A 105 -3.55 -12.86 14.29
CA PRO A 105 -2.52 -13.60 13.59
C PRO A 105 -1.57 -12.63 12.89
N ASN A 106 -0.32 -12.61 13.34
CA ASN A 106 0.76 -11.89 12.66
C ASN A 106 1.06 -12.63 11.37
N PHE A 107 0.34 -12.27 10.30
CA PHE A 107 0.71 -12.71 8.96
C PHE A 107 2.16 -12.31 8.72
N HIS A 108 2.91 -13.20 8.08
CA HIS A 108 4.31 -12.96 7.80
C HIS A 108 4.43 -11.65 7.01
N GLY A 109 5.20 -10.71 7.56
CA GLY A 109 5.47 -9.43 6.93
C GLY A 109 6.09 -9.67 5.56
N ALA A 110 5.61 -8.95 4.55
CA ALA A 110 6.15 -9.04 3.20
C ALA A 110 7.47 -8.26 3.04
N ALA A 111 7.89 -7.53 4.09
CA ALA A 111 9.07 -6.68 4.03
C ALA A 111 10.38 -7.48 3.93
N LEU A 112 11.26 -7.10 3.01
CA LEU A 112 12.54 -7.77 2.74
C LEU A 112 13.72 -7.15 3.49
N LEU A 113 13.67 -5.84 3.79
CA LEU A 113 14.69 -5.06 4.49
C LEU A 113 16.11 -5.10 3.87
N LYS A 114 16.26 -5.59 2.63
CA LYS A 114 17.55 -5.72 1.95
C LYS A 114 17.53 -4.97 0.63
N ASN A 115 18.38 -3.94 0.52
CA ASN A 115 18.44 -3.05 -0.65
C ASN A 115 17.06 -2.52 -1.01
N THR A 116 16.37 -1.95 -0.02
CA THR A 116 15.03 -1.37 -0.16
C THR A 116 15.02 0.09 0.26
N THR A 117 13.87 0.75 0.17
CA THR A 117 13.62 2.08 0.71
C THR A 117 12.15 2.22 1.11
N LEU A 118 11.83 3.15 2.03
CA LEU A 118 10.45 3.45 2.39
C LEU A 118 9.89 4.56 1.48
N CYS A 119 8.67 4.34 0.99
CA CYS A 119 7.81 5.37 0.42
C CYS A 119 6.53 5.48 1.26
N VAL A 120 6.11 6.69 1.61
CA VAL A 120 4.78 6.90 2.23
C VAL A 120 3.94 7.80 1.36
N ILE A 121 2.86 7.27 0.80
CA ILE A 121 1.82 8.05 0.12
C ILE A 121 1.07 8.84 1.18
N ARG A 122 1.16 10.17 1.10
CA ARG A 122 0.65 11.08 2.13
C ARG A 122 -0.88 11.20 2.10
N PRO A 123 -1.52 11.65 3.20
CA PRO A 123 -2.98 11.68 3.31
C PRO A 123 -3.74 12.40 2.21
N HIS A 124 -3.27 13.56 1.74
CA HIS A 124 -3.90 14.24 0.59
C HIS A 124 -3.94 13.36 -0.67
N ALA A 125 -2.83 12.70 -1.03
CA ALA A 125 -2.77 11.88 -2.22
C ALA A 125 -3.67 10.64 -2.11
N VAL A 126 -3.79 10.06 -0.91
CA VAL A 126 -4.75 8.98 -0.65
C VAL A 126 -6.19 9.51 -0.78
N SER A 127 -6.51 10.65 -0.16
CA SER A 127 -7.84 11.26 -0.19
C SER A 127 -8.27 11.69 -1.60
N ASP A 128 -7.32 12.13 -2.41
CA ASP A 128 -7.56 12.59 -3.80
C ASP A 128 -7.65 11.42 -4.79
N GLY A 129 -7.58 10.17 -4.33
CA GLY A 129 -7.64 8.98 -5.19
C GLY A 129 -6.44 8.89 -6.13
N LEU A 130 -5.24 9.22 -5.64
CA LEU A 130 -3.99 9.14 -6.41
C LEU A 130 -3.19 7.88 -6.09
N THR A 131 -3.65 7.05 -5.16
CA THR A 131 -2.92 5.85 -4.70
C THR A 131 -2.60 4.92 -5.86
N GLY A 132 -3.61 4.58 -6.67
CA GLY A 132 -3.41 3.69 -7.82
C GLY A 132 -2.43 4.29 -8.84
N LYS A 133 -2.54 5.60 -9.11
CA LYS A 133 -1.66 6.29 -10.07
C LYS A 133 -0.21 6.36 -9.61
N ILE A 134 0.01 6.60 -8.32
CA ILE A 134 1.36 6.61 -7.72
C ILE A 134 1.95 5.21 -7.79
N TRP A 135 1.19 4.19 -7.40
CA TRP A 135 1.64 2.79 -7.47
C TRP A 135 1.99 2.39 -8.91
N SER A 136 1.13 2.68 -9.88
CA SER A 136 1.40 2.43 -11.30
C SER A 136 2.68 3.13 -11.75
N ALA A 137 2.87 4.41 -11.41
CA ALA A 137 4.08 5.17 -11.76
C ALA A 137 5.35 4.55 -11.17
N ILE A 138 5.30 4.02 -9.95
CA ILE A 138 6.41 3.30 -9.31
C ILE A 138 6.74 2.04 -10.12
N THR A 139 5.74 1.20 -10.41
CA THR A 139 5.94 -0.06 -11.14
C THR A 139 6.39 0.15 -12.59
N GLU A 140 5.83 1.14 -13.29
CA GLU A 140 6.19 1.50 -14.67
C GLU A 140 7.63 2.00 -14.78
N LYS A 141 8.16 2.60 -13.70
CA LYS A 141 9.55 3.06 -13.65
C LYS A 141 10.55 1.91 -13.41
N GLY A 142 10.07 0.70 -13.13
CA GLY A 142 10.88 -0.50 -12.93
C GLY A 142 11.14 -0.86 -11.46
N PHE A 143 10.52 -0.14 -10.52
CA PHE A 143 10.53 -0.52 -9.10
C PHE A 143 9.49 -1.61 -8.83
N SER A 144 9.69 -2.37 -7.77
CA SER A 144 8.71 -3.31 -7.24
C SER A 144 8.33 -2.92 -5.80
N VAL A 145 7.13 -3.32 -5.38
CA VAL A 145 6.61 -3.08 -4.04
C VAL A 145 6.62 -4.41 -3.30
N THR A 146 7.43 -4.50 -2.26
CA THR A 146 7.66 -5.72 -1.48
C THR A 146 6.74 -5.81 -0.28
N ALA A 147 6.37 -4.67 0.32
CA ALA A 147 5.39 -4.57 1.38
C ALA A 147 4.52 -3.33 1.23
N ALA A 148 3.28 -3.39 1.71
CA ALA A 148 2.37 -2.25 1.70
C ALA A 148 1.35 -2.32 2.84
N SER A 149 1.05 -1.20 3.47
CA SER A 149 0.08 -1.12 4.56
C SER A 149 -0.53 0.28 4.66
N LEU A 150 -1.83 0.34 4.93
CA LEU A 150 -2.55 1.60 5.19
C LEU A 150 -2.57 1.88 6.69
N HIS A 151 -2.13 3.08 7.07
CA HIS A 151 -2.08 3.53 8.46
C HIS A 151 -2.85 4.83 8.66
N ARG A 152 -3.34 5.04 9.88
CA ARG A 152 -3.88 6.31 10.36
C ARG A 152 -3.06 6.74 11.56
N LEU A 153 -2.06 7.58 11.33
CA LEU A 153 -1.12 7.97 12.37
C LEU A 153 -1.76 8.96 13.33
N SER A 154 -1.55 8.78 14.62
CA SER A 154 -1.78 9.85 15.59
C SER A 154 -0.72 10.95 15.42
N LYS A 155 -0.92 12.09 16.09
CA LYS A 155 0.13 13.12 16.18
C LYS A 155 1.40 12.60 16.84
N ALA A 156 1.28 11.72 17.83
CA ALA A 156 2.42 11.11 18.50
C ALA A 156 3.19 10.21 17.53
N ASP A 157 2.48 9.32 16.82
CA ASP A 157 3.10 8.45 15.82
C ASP A 157 3.79 9.27 14.70
N SER A 158 3.13 10.34 14.26
CA SER A 158 3.70 11.24 13.25
C SER A 158 4.98 11.93 13.76
N ALA A 159 5.01 12.32 15.03
CA ALA A 159 6.16 12.99 15.65
C ALA A 159 7.34 12.04 15.83
N ASP A 160 7.08 10.80 16.24
CA ASP A 160 8.07 9.74 16.38
C ASP A 160 8.66 9.37 15.02
N PHE A 161 7.81 9.19 14.00
CA PHE A 161 8.26 8.89 12.64
C PHE A 161 9.13 10.01 12.06
N LEU A 162 8.74 11.27 12.25
CA LEU A 162 9.43 12.43 11.70
C LEU A 162 10.47 13.05 12.65
N GLU A 163 10.87 12.35 13.72
CA GLU A 163 11.72 12.91 14.79
C GLU A 163 12.99 13.59 14.24
N VAL A 164 13.63 12.99 13.24
CA VAL A 164 14.87 13.51 12.63
C VAL A 164 14.71 14.88 11.96
N TYR A 165 13.49 15.27 11.61
CA TYR A 165 13.19 16.56 10.99
C TYR A 165 12.90 17.66 12.03
N LYS A 166 12.75 17.29 13.31
CA LYS A 166 12.42 18.22 14.39
C LYS A 166 13.54 19.24 14.58
N GLY A 167 13.23 20.51 14.34
CA GLY A 167 14.19 21.61 14.43
C GLY A 167 15.14 21.73 13.23
N VAL A 168 15.02 20.85 12.24
CA VAL A 168 15.81 20.90 10.99
C VAL A 168 15.03 21.60 9.88
N VAL A 169 13.72 21.33 9.78
CA VAL A 169 12.84 21.92 8.76
C VAL A 169 11.78 22.81 9.41
N GLN A 170 11.45 23.92 8.77
CA GLN A 170 10.49 24.90 9.30
C GLN A 170 9.06 24.37 9.25
N GLU A 171 8.76 23.57 8.23
CA GLU A 171 7.46 22.97 7.97
C GLU A 171 7.11 21.81 8.93
N TYR A 172 8.01 21.44 9.86
CA TYR A 172 7.82 20.27 10.75
C TYR A 172 6.45 20.25 11.46
N PRO A 173 5.96 21.33 12.10
CA PRO A 173 4.65 21.30 12.74
C PRO A 173 3.51 20.99 11.75
N GLU A 174 3.55 21.59 10.56
CA GLU A 174 2.55 21.38 9.51
C GLU A 174 2.65 19.98 8.91
N MET A 175 3.85 19.39 8.85
CA MET A 175 4.05 18.00 8.44
C MET A 175 3.39 17.03 9.42
N LEU A 176 3.46 17.28 10.73
CA LEU A 176 2.78 16.46 11.75
C LEU A 176 1.26 16.57 11.63
N ASP A 177 0.74 17.80 11.50
CA ASP A 177 -0.69 18.05 11.32
C ASP A 177 -1.20 17.37 10.05
N HIS A 178 -0.44 17.44 8.96
CA HIS A 178 -0.83 16.82 7.71
C HIS A 178 -0.78 15.29 7.77
N LEU A 179 0.28 14.69 8.32
CA LEU A 179 0.43 13.24 8.36
C LEU A 179 -0.62 12.57 9.28
N SER A 180 -1.06 13.28 10.33
CA SER A 180 -2.12 12.83 11.23
C SER A 180 -3.55 13.22 10.78
N SER A 181 -3.70 13.89 9.62
CA SER A 181 -5.01 14.37 9.13
C SER A 181 -5.88 13.28 8.48
N GLY A 182 -5.32 12.12 8.16
CA GLY A 182 -6.03 11.07 7.43
C GLY A 182 -5.16 9.83 7.17
N PRO A 183 -5.66 8.88 6.36
CA PRO A 183 -4.93 7.66 6.06
C PRO A 183 -3.71 7.94 5.16
N CYS A 184 -2.58 7.33 5.47
CA CYS A 184 -1.42 7.24 4.60
C CYS A 184 -1.15 5.78 4.22
N ILE A 185 -0.39 5.55 3.15
CA ILE A 185 0.00 4.20 2.74
C ILE A 185 1.52 4.11 2.75
N ALA A 186 2.06 3.24 3.59
CA ALA A 186 3.48 2.91 3.61
C ALA A 186 3.74 1.80 2.59
N LEU A 187 4.83 1.94 1.84
CA LEU A 187 5.31 0.99 0.84
C LEU A 187 6.79 0.74 1.09
N GLU A 188 7.20 -0.53 1.14
CA GLU A 188 8.60 -0.90 0.96
C GLU A 188 8.85 -1.10 -0.54
N ILE A 189 9.86 -0.41 -1.06
CA ILE A 189 10.20 -0.40 -2.48
C ILE A 189 11.53 -1.09 -2.69
N ASP A 190 11.61 -1.95 -3.72
CA ASP A 190 12.84 -2.55 -4.22
C ASP A 190 13.01 -2.35 -5.73
N ILE A 191 14.17 -2.76 -6.24
CA ILE A 191 14.40 -3.01 -7.66
C ILE A 191 14.90 -4.45 -7.76
N PRO A 192 14.30 -5.30 -8.62
CA PRO A 192 14.72 -6.69 -8.76
C PRO A 192 16.19 -6.90 -9.19
N ASP A 193 16.82 -5.89 -9.79
CA ASP A 193 18.25 -5.89 -10.10
C ASP A 193 19.09 -5.64 -8.84
N PRO A 194 19.87 -6.64 -8.36
CA PRO A 194 20.65 -6.53 -7.14
C PRO A 194 21.84 -5.55 -7.23
N ASN A 195 22.16 -5.04 -8.43
CA ASN A 195 23.29 -4.13 -8.63
C ASN A 195 22.90 -2.64 -8.54
N VAL A 196 21.61 -2.34 -8.38
CA VAL A 196 21.12 -0.96 -8.29
C VAL A 196 20.97 -0.55 -6.83
N ASP A 197 21.50 0.63 -6.48
CA ASP A 197 21.18 1.28 -5.20
C ASP A 197 19.73 1.78 -5.24
N VAL A 198 18.84 1.03 -4.61
CA VAL A 198 17.39 1.31 -4.61
C VAL A 198 17.08 2.63 -3.92
N HIS A 199 17.77 2.93 -2.83
CA HIS A 199 17.55 4.17 -2.09
C HIS A 199 17.87 5.38 -2.97
N GLN A 200 19.06 5.40 -3.59
CA GLN A 200 19.45 6.49 -4.49
C GLN A 200 18.49 6.59 -5.69
N ALA A 201 18.21 5.46 -6.36
CA ALA A 201 17.35 5.43 -7.53
C ALA A 201 15.94 5.96 -7.22
N PHE A 202 15.37 5.55 -6.09
CA PHE A 202 14.03 5.98 -5.69
C PHE A 202 14.01 7.46 -5.28
N ARG A 203 15.05 7.95 -4.60
CA ARG A 203 15.16 9.38 -4.25
C ARG A 203 15.24 10.28 -5.48
N GLU A 204 15.96 9.83 -6.52
CA GLU A 204 16.00 10.52 -7.81
C GLU A 204 14.63 10.55 -8.50
N PHE A 205 13.86 9.45 -8.38
CA PHE A 205 12.51 9.36 -8.93
C PHE A 205 11.46 10.12 -8.11
N ALA A 206 11.62 10.20 -6.79
CA ALA A 206 10.80 11.02 -5.90
C ALA A 206 10.92 12.50 -6.27
N GLY A 207 12.14 12.96 -6.56
CA GLY A 207 12.42 14.33 -6.97
C GLY A 207 12.51 15.33 -5.81
N PRO A 208 12.72 16.63 -6.13
CA PRO A 208 12.83 17.69 -5.12
C PRO A 208 11.64 17.72 -4.14
N ILE A 209 11.90 18.03 -2.87
CA ILE A 209 10.87 18.03 -1.82
C ILE A 209 9.74 19.04 -2.10
N ASP A 210 10.08 20.15 -2.75
CA ASP A 210 9.15 21.18 -3.18
C ASP A 210 8.57 20.82 -4.56
N PRO A 211 7.25 20.56 -4.66
CA PRO A 211 6.61 20.22 -5.92
C PRO A 211 6.75 21.29 -7.01
N GLU A 212 6.84 22.58 -6.68
CA GLU A 212 7.03 23.63 -7.68
C GLU A 212 8.41 23.53 -8.33
N ILE A 213 9.45 23.33 -7.51
CA ILE A 213 10.81 23.10 -7.97
C ILE A 213 10.87 21.78 -8.76
N ALA A 214 10.21 20.73 -8.27
CA ALA A 214 10.16 19.44 -8.93
C ALA A 214 9.52 19.54 -10.33
N LYS A 215 8.38 20.24 -10.47
CA LYS A 215 7.71 20.48 -11.76
C LYS A 215 8.61 21.22 -12.75
N TYR A 216 9.36 22.21 -12.27
CA TYR A 216 10.23 23.01 -13.12
C TYR A 216 11.49 22.24 -13.56
N LEU A 217 12.15 21.52 -12.64
CA LEU A 217 13.44 20.89 -12.90
C LEU A 217 13.33 19.43 -13.39
N ARG A 218 12.34 18.67 -12.89
CA ARG A 218 12.21 17.22 -13.08
C ARG A 218 10.73 16.79 -13.14
N PRO A 219 9.99 17.16 -14.20
CA PRO A 219 8.53 17.03 -14.28
C PRO A 219 7.99 15.59 -14.18
N ASP A 220 8.81 14.59 -14.50
CA ASP A 220 8.42 13.18 -14.46
C ASP A 220 8.51 12.54 -13.06
N THR A 221 9.01 13.28 -12.06
CA THR A 221 9.18 12.78 -10.69
C THR A 221 7.85 12.69 -9.94
N LEU A 222 7.78 11.83 -8.91
CA LEU A 222 6.55 11.63 -8.13
C LEU A 222 6.06 12.93 -7.48
N ARG A 223 6.96 13.70 -6.86
CA ARG A 223 6.59 14.98 -6.22
C ARG A 223 6.17 16.04 -7.23
N ALA A 224 6.74 16.03 -8.44
CA ALA A 224 6.29 16.91 -9.52
C ALA A 224 4.85 16.58 -9.98
N ARG A 225 4.57 15.28 -10.17
CA ARG A 225 3.28 14.80 -10.70
C ARG A 225 2.14 14.86 -9.70
N PHE A 226 2.42 14.56 -8.42
CA PHE A 226 1.40 14.33 -7.40
C PHE A 226 1.48 15.29 -6.21
N GLY A 227 2.47 16.19 -6.18
CA GLY A 227 2.64 17.17 -5.13
C GLY A 227 1.89 18.49 -5.35
N VAL A 228 1.34 19.01 -4.27
CA VAL A 228 0.61 20.29 -4.18
C VAL A 228 1.52 21.39 -3.66
N ASN A 229 2.20 21.18 -2.52
CA ASN A 229 3.16 22.11 -1.92
C ASN A 229 4.17 21.32 -1.05
N LYS A 230 5.09 22.00 -0.36
CA LYS A 230 6.14 21.36 0.45
C LYS A 230 5.62 20.37 1.50
N VAL A 231 4.50 20.68 2.17
CA VAL A 231 3.87 19.80 3.19
C VAL A 231 3.06 18.68 2.53
N LYS A 232 2.28 19.04 1.50
CA LYS A 232 1.44 18.16 0.69
C LYS A 232 2.16 17.79 -0.60
N ASN A 233 3.31 17.12 -0.48
CA ASN A 233 4.21 16.87 -1.63
C ASN A 233 3.99 15.52 -2.34
N GLY A 234 2.81 14.92 -2.22
CA GLY A 234 2.50 13.59 -2.76
C GLY A 234 3.02 12.45 -1.88
N ILE A 235 4.34 12.34 -1.73
CA ILE A 235 5.00 11.21 -1.06
C ILE A 235 6.15 11.64 -0.13
N HIS A 236 6.32 10.89 0.96
CA HIS A 236 7.59 10.77 1.69
C HIS A 236 8.45 9.70 1.01
N CYS A 237 9.76 9.92 0.98
CA CYS A 237 10.75 8.89 0.69
C CYS A 237 11.85 9.00 1.74
N THR A 238 12.45 7.87 2.12
CA THR A 238 13.62 7.89 3.01
C THR A 238 14.72 8.78 2.43
N ASP A 239 15.31 9.63 3.28
CA ASP A 239 16.31 10.62 2.86
C ASP A 239 17.76 10.12 2.94
N LEU A 240 18.06 9.27 3.93
CA LEU A 240 19.37 8.68 4.17
C LEU A 240 19.28 7.15 4.13
N PRO A 241 20.22 6.43 3.47
CA PRO A 241 20.19 4.98 3.40
C PRO A 241 20.09 4.30 4.77
N GLU A 242 20.80 4.84 5.77
CA GLU A 242 20.86 4.30 7.13
C GLU A 242 19.53 4.40 7.89
N ASP A 243 18.63 5.31 7.48
CA ASP A 243 17.31 5.47 8.08
C ASP A 243 16.30 4.44 7.56
N THR A 244 16.59 3.79 6.43
CA THR A 244 15.65 2.86 5.76
C THR A 244 15.15 1.78 6.70
N GLU A 245 16.06 1.08 7.39
CA GLU A 245 15.68 -0.02 8.27
C GLU A 245 14.77 0.46 9.40
N ARG A 246 15.09 1.60 10.01
CA ARG A 246 14.27 2.20 11.07
C ARG A 246 12.89 2.56 10.54
N GLU A 247 12.82 3.25 9.40
CA GLU A 247 11.56 3.73 8.82
C GLU A 247 10.66 2.57 8.36
N VAL A 248 11.22 1.55 7.69
CA VAL A 248 10.47 0.35 7.28
C VAL A 248 9.97 -0.43 8.51
N ASN A 249 10.82 -0.64 9.53
CA ASN A 249 10.41 -1.30 10.76
C ASN A 249 9.33 -0.51 11.52
N TYR A 250 9.38 0.82 11.48
CA TYR A 250 8.37 1.65 12.11
C TYR A 250 6.96 1.33 11.60
N PHE A 251 6.76 1.27 10.28
CA PHE A 251 5.45 0.95 9.70
C PHE A 251 5.09 -0.53 9.80
N PHE A 252 5.98 -1.43 9.35
CA PHE A 252 5.62 -2.84 9.15
C PHE A 252 5.83 -3.72 10.38
N ASN A 253 6.52 -3.24 11.42
CA ASN A 253 6.78 -4.00 12.64
C ASN A 253 6.32 -3.32 13.93
N ASN A 254 6.22 -1.99 13.99
CA ASN A 254 5.78 -1.30 15.21
C ASN A 254 4.31 -0.90 15.14
N LEU A 255 3.88 -0.29 14.02
CA LEU A 255 2.49 0.12 13.84
C LEU A 255 1.54 -1.01 13.42
N ASP A 256 2.08 -2.06 12.79
CA ASP A 256 1.31 -3.20 12.29
C ASP A 256 1.00 -4.29 13.36
N LYS A 257 1.38 -4.05 14.63
CA LYS A 257 1.25 -4.97 15.77
C LYS A 257 -0.06 -4.85 16.56
#